data_AF-A0A2H0HSX9-F1
#
_entry.id   AF-A0A2H0HSX9-F1
#
_cell.length_a   1.000
_cell.length_b   1.000
_cell.length_c   1.000
_cell.angle_alpha   90.00
_cell.angle_beta   90.00
_cell.angle_gamma   90.00
#
_symmetry.space_group_name_H-M   'P 1'
#
loop_
_entity.id
_entity.type
_entity.pdbx_description
1 polymer ?
#
loop_
_entity_poly.entity_id
_entity_poly.type
_entity_poly.pdbx_seq_one_letter_code
_entity_poly.pdbx_strand_id
1 'polypeptide(L)'
;MAGAARTRREFIMNAKVHYPTLPGNWWLKRPSYLRYMLRELTCIAIGAFAILLVFALLRLGQGAEAWQAFRAALATPLAIAWQLVALVFALYHSVTWFALAPRTMLLQIGTRRVPAGWIAGAHYLSWVVLSAIVLVLSGA
;
A
#
# COMPACT_ATOMS: atom_id res chain seq x y z
N MET A 1 -14.76 55.96 -38.41
CA MET A 1 -14.99 54.66 -37.76
C MET A 1 -13.71 54.25 -37.05
N ALA A 2 -13.59 54.50 -35.74
CA ALA A 2 -12.39 54.19 -34.96
C ALA A 2 -12.67 52.97 -34.07
N GLY A 3 -12.05 51.83 -34.37
CA GLY A 3 -12.09 50.64 -33.53
C GLY A 3 -11.12 50.78 -32.36
N ALA A 4 -11.64 50.82 -31.14
CA ALA A 4 -10.82 50.89 -29.93
C ALA A 4 -9.95 49.63 -29.78
N ALA A 5 -8.63 49.80 -29.73
CA ALA A 5 -7.69 48.71 -29.47
C ALA A 5 -7.82 48.26 -28.01
N ARG A 6 -8.35 47.05 -27.81
CA ARG A 6 -8.49 46.42 -26.49
C ARG A 6 -7.13 46.32 -25.80
N THR A 7 -7.02 46.81 -24.58
CA THR A 7 -5.74 46.89 -23.86
C THR A 7 -5.28 45.50 -23.40
N ARG A 8 -3.97 45.25 -23.33
CA ARG A 8 -3.39 43.96 -22.89
C ARG A 8 -3.94 43.48 -21.53
N ARG A 9 -4.28 44.40 -20.62
CA ARG A 9 -4.91 44.09 -19.32
C ARG A 9 -6.32 43.54 -19.48
N GLU A 10 -7.12 44.07 -20.40
CA GLU A 10 -8.47 43.55 -20.69
C GLU A 10 -8.44 42.14 -21.30
N PHE A 11 -7.38 41.78 -22.03
CA PHE A 11 -7.22 40.42 -22.55
C PHE A 11 -6.92 39.40 -21.44
N ILE A 12 -6.03 39.74 -20.49
CA ILE A 12 -5.63 38.85 -19.39
C ILE A 12 -6.80 38.63 -18.40
N MET A 13 -7.56 39.69 -18.09
CA MET A 13 -8.70 39.60 -17.17
C MET A 13 -9.91 38.84 -17.75
N ASN A 14 -9.95 38.61 -19.07
CA ASN A 14 -11.07 37.96 -19.76
C ASN A 14 -10.71 36.58 -20.32
N ALA A 15 -9.51 36.07 -20.02
CA ALA A 15 -9.11 34.72 -20.39
C ALA A 15 -9.83 33.70 -19.49
N LYS A 16 -10.77 32.94 -20.06
CA LYS A 16 -11.48 31.88 -19.33
C LYS A 16 -10.49 30.74 -19.04
N VAL A 17 -10.21 30.52 -17.76
CA VAL A 17 -9.36 29.40 -17.31
C VAL A 17 -10.08 28.09 -17.65
N HIS A 18 -9.41 27.22 -18.40
CA HIS A 18 -9.90 25.88 -18.69
C HIS A 18 -9.52 24.94 -17.55
N TYR A 19 -10.52 24.28 -16.96
CA TYR A 19 -10.32 23.22 -15.98
C TYR A 19 -10.53 21.87 -16.67
N PRO A 20 -9.47 21.07 -16.88
CA PRO A 20 -9.64 19.74 -17.46
C PRO A 20 -10.44 18.85 -16.51
N THR A 21 -11.39 18.09 -17.06
CA THR A 21 -12.15 17.09 -16.28
C THR A 21 -11.33 15.81 -16.15
N LEU A 22 -11.24 15.28 -14.94
CA LEU A 22 -10.57 14.00 -14.67
C LEU A 22 -11.58 12.85 -14.84
N PRO A 23 -11.40 11.95 -15.82
CA PRO A 23 -12.30 10.82 -15.99
C PRO A 23 -12.12 9.81 -14.85
N GLY A 24 -13.16 9.07 -14.45
CA GLY A 24 -13.07 8.08 -13.35
C GLY A 24 -12.04 6.96 -13.58
N ASN A 25 -11.68 6.69 -14.85
CA ASN A 25 -10.65 5.73 -15.24
C ASN A 25 -9.26 6.37 -15.47
N TRP A 26 -9.01 7.58 -14.93
CA TRP A 26 -7.75 8.31 -15.06
C TRP A 26 -6.54 7.43 -14.69
N TRP A 27 -6.70 6.56 -13.70
CA TRP A 27 -5.63 5.72 -13.17
C TRP A 27 -5.20 4.58 -14.11
N LEU A 28 -6.04 4.22 -15.09
CA LEU A 28 -5.71 3.26 -16.14
C LEU A 28 -4.90 3.88 -17.29
N LYS A 29 -4.79 5.22 -17.33
CA LYS A 29 -4.18 5.92 -18.47
C LYS A 29 -2.66 5.89 -18.47
N ARG A 30 -2.01 5.62 -17.33
CA ARG A 30 -0.54 5.57 -17.22
C ARG A 30 -0.09 4.46 -16.26
N PRO A 31 1.01 3.75 -16.57
CA PRO A 31 1.51 2.66 -15.71
C PRO A 31 1.98 3.15 -14.33
N SER A 32 2.35 4.42 -14.18
CA SER A 32 2.64 5.02 -12.86
C SER A 32 1.39 5.14 -11.99
N TYR A 33 0.26 5.56 -12.57
CA TYR A 33 -1.01 5.69 -11.85
C TYR A 33 -1.60 4.34 -11.51
N LEU A 34 -1.49 3.37 -12.42
CA LEU A 34 -1.89 1.99 -12.17
C LEU A 34 -1.13 1.41 -10.97
N ARG A 35 0.21 1.49 -10.96
CA ARG A 35 1.02 1.00 -9.83
C ARG A 35 0.71 1.70 -8.51
N TYR A 36 0.45 3.01 -8.56
CA TYR A 36 -0.01 3.78 -7.41
C TYR A 36 -1.35 3.24 -6.88
N MET A 37 -2.37 3.10 -7.74
CA MET A 37 -3.67 2.58 -7.32
C MET A 37 -3.59 1.13 -6.84
N LEU A 38 -2.80 0.28 -7.49
CA LEU A 38 -2.55 -1.09 -7.04
C LEU A 38 -1.92 -1.11 -5.65
N ARG A 39 -1.02 -0.17 -5.34
CA ARG A 39 -0.45 -0.03 -4.00
C ARG A 39 -1.54 0.34 -2.99
N GLU A 40 -2.39 1.30 -3.29
CA GLU A 40 -3.48 1.67 -2.39
C GLU A 40 -4.47 0.51 -2.18
N LEU A 41 -4.78 -0.25 -3.24
CA LEU A 41 -5.69 -1.41 -3.18
C LEU A 41 -5.17 -2.56 -2.31
N THR A 42 -3.88 -2.62 -1.98
CA THR A 42 -3.34 -3.60 -1.02
C THR A 42 -4.04 -3.54 0.34
N CYS A 43 -4.60 -2.37 0.72
CA CYS A 43 -5.30 -2.20 1.99
C CYS A 43 -6.53 -3.10 2.12
N ILE A 44 -7.19 -3.45 1.01
CA ILE A 44 -8.36 -4.32 1.01
C ILE A 44 -7.96 -5.74 1.42
N ALA A 45 -6.91 -6.28 0.80
CA ALA A 45 -6.40 -7.61 1.14
C ALA A 45 -5.86 -7.67 2.57
N ILE A 46 -5.08 -6.66 2.98
CA ILE A 46 -4.52 -6.56 4.34
C ILE A 46 -5.64 -6.43 5.38
N GLY A 47 -6.64 -5.57 5.13
CA GLY A 47 -7.78 -5.38 6.03
C GLY A 47 -8.64 -6.62 6.15
N ALA A 48 -8.92 -7.31 5.04
CA ALA A 48 -9.65 -8.57 5.05
C ALA A 48 -8.87 -9.68 5.79
N PHE A 49 -7.55 -9.74 5.65
CA PHE A 49 -6.72 -10.66 6.43
C PHE A 49 -6.70 -10.31 7.93
N ALA A 50 -6.67 -9.02 8.28
CA ALA A 50 -6.78 -8.59 9.68
C ALA A 50 -8.13 -8.99 10.30
N ILE A 51 -9.24 -8.84 9.56
CA ILE A 51 -10.56 -9.33 9.99
C ILE A 51 -10.54 -10.86 10.17
N LEU A 52 -9.88 -11.60 9.27
CA LEU A 52 -9.73 -13.05 9.40
C LEU A 52 -8.97 -13.42 10.70
N LEU A 53 -7.93 -12.69 11.07
CA LEU A 53 -7.19 -12.90 12.32
C LEU A 53 -8.06 -12.60 13.55
N VAL A 54 -8.86 -11.52 13.51
CA VAL A 54 -9.83 -11.23 14.59
C VAL A 54 -10.85 -12.36 14.71
N PHE A 55 -11.34 -12.88 13.58
CA PHE A 55 -12.25 -14.02 13.58
C PHE A 55 -11.58 -15.30 14.10
N ALA A 56 -10.30 -15.51 13.81
CA ALA A 56 -9.50 -16.60 14.36
C ALA A 56 -9.45 -16.54 15.90
N LEU A 57 -9.22 -15.34 16.47
CA LEU A 57 -9.24 -15.13 17.92
C LEU A 57 -10.62 -15.42 18.53
N LEU A 58 -11.70 -14.99 17.86
CA LEU A 58 -13.07 -15.30 18.29
C LEU A 58 -13.32 -16.81 18.32
N ARG A 59 -12.90 -17.54 17.28
CA ARG A 59 -13.05 -19.01 17.20
C ARG A 59 -12.20 -19.74 18.22
N LEU A 60 -10.99 -19.23 18.50
CA LEU A 60 -10.13 -19.76 19.54
C LEU A 60 -10.78 -19.63 20.93
N GLY A 61 -11.41 -18.48 21.22
CA GLY A 61 -12.12 -18.23 22.48
C GLY A 61 -13.39 -19.06 22.68
N GLN A 62 -13.95 -19.65 21.62
CA GLN A 62 -15.14 -20.50 21.68
C GLN A 62 -14.84 -21.97 22.02
N GLY A 63 -13.56 -22.33 22.18
CA GLY A 63 -13.13 -23.67 22.57
C GLY A 63 -12.61 -24.51 21.40
N ALA A 64 -12.17 -25.73 21.73
CA ALA A 64 -11.41 -26.57 20.82
C ALA A 64 -12.17 -26.94 19.53
N GLU A 65 -13.46 -27.24 19.63
CA GLU A 65 -14.28 -27.64 18.48
C GLU A 65 -14.39 -26.52 17.44
N ALA A 66 -14.74 -25.30 17.89
CA ALA A 66 -14.84 -24.13 17.02
C ALA A 66 -13.50 -23.78 16.36
N TRP A 67 -12.39 -23.92 17.09
CA TRP A 67 -11.04 -23.73 16.55
C TRP A 67 -10.70 -24.76 15.47
N GLN A 68 -10.99 -26.05 15.69
CA GLN A 68 -10.72 -27.07 14.67
C GLN A 68 -11.59 -26.89 13.43
N ALA A 69 -12.86 -26.53 13.58
CA ALA A 69 -13.74 -26.22 12.45
C ALA A 69 -13.21 -25.02 11.63
N PHE A 70 -12.72 -23.98 12.31
CA PHE A 70 -12.07 -22.84 11.64
C PHE A 70 -10.81 -23.25 10.87
N ARG A 71 -9.94 -24.06 11.47
CA ARG A 71 -8.75 -24.60 10.79
C ARG A 71 -9.10 -25.44 9.57
N ALA A 72 -10.13 -26.29 9.67
CA ALA A 72 -10.62 -27.09 8.54
C ALA A 72 -11.12 -26.20 7.39
N ALA A 73 -11.83 -25.10 7.70
CA ALA A 73 -12.26 -24.12 6.70
C ALA A 73 -11.08 -23.44 6.00
N LEU A 74 -10.02 -23.10 6.74
CA LEU A 74 -8.78 -22.51 6.18
C LEU A 74 -7.97 -23.47 5.31
N ALA A 75 -8.14 -24.79 5.50
CA ALA A 75 -7.47 -25.82 4.71
C ALA A 75 -8.13 -26.08 3.35
N THR A 76 -9.27 -25.45 3.06
CA THR A 76 -9.93 -25.59 1.75
C THR A 76 -9.11 -24.92 0.64
N PRO A 77 -9.14 -25.44 -0.61
CA PRO A 77 -8.37 -24.86 -1.71
C PRO A 77 -8.65 -23.38 -1.95
N LEU A 78 -9.91 -22.97 -1.81
CA LEU A 78 -10.32 -21.57 -1.97
C LEU A 78 -9.72 -20.67 -0.88
N ALA A 79 -9.73 -21.11 0.39
CA ALA A 79 -9.14 -20.36 1.49
C ALA A 79 -7.61 -20.27 1.37
N ILE A 80 -6.95 -21.33 0.91
CA ILE A 80 -5.51 -21.30 0.62
C ILE A 80 -5.21 -20.31 -0.51
N ALA A 81 -5.97 -20.36 -1.61
CA ALA A 81 -5.81 -19.42 -2.72
C ALA A 81 -5.97 -17.96 -2.27
N TRP A 82 -6.98 -17.68 -1.44
CA TRP A 82 -7.16 -16.36 -0.84
C TRP A 82 -5.97 -15.93 0.02
N GLN A 83 -5.45 -16.81 0.88
CA GLN A 83 -4.28 -16.51 1.72
C GLN A 83 -3.02 -16.22 0.87
N LEU A 84 -2.82 -16.95 -0.23
CA LEU A 84 -1.73 -16.69 -1.17
C LEU A 84 -1.88 -15.32 -1.85
N VAL A 85 -3.10 -14.95 -2.25
CA VAL A 85 -3.38 -13.61 -2.80
C VAL A 85 -3.09 -12.54 -1.74
N ALA A 86 -3.57 -12.71 -0.52
CA ALA A 86 -3.30 -11.78 0.58
C ALA A 86 -1.79 -11.65 0.85
N LEU A 87 -1.04 -12.75 0.80
CA LEU A 87 0.42 -12.76 0.92
C LEU A 87 1.09 -11.96 -0.21
N VAL A 88 0.70 -12.18 -1.48
CA VAL A 88 1.25 -11.42 -2.61
C VAL A 88 1.01 -9.92 -2.45
N PHE A 89 -0.20 -9.53 -2.05
CA PHE A 89 -0.51 -8.12 -1.78
C PHE A 89 0.29 -7.55 -0.60
N ALA A 90 0.49 -8.32 0.47
CA ALA A 90 1.31 -7.91 1.62
C ALA A 90 2.79 -7.76 1.25
N LEU A 91 3.33 -8.64 0.41
CA LEU A 91 4.69 -8.55 -0.13
C LEU A 91 4.85 -7.29 -0.99
N TYR A 92 3.92 -7.08 -1.94
CA TYR A 92 3.93 -5.89 -2.79
C TYR A 92 3.80 -4.59 -1.96
N HIS A 93 2.94 -4.58 -0.94
CA HIS A 93 2.81 -3.48 0.00
C HIS A 93 4.13 -3.20 0.73
N SER A 94 4.75 -4.24 1.29
CA SER A 94 6.00 -4.11 2.05
C SER A 94 7.13 -3.54 1.18
N VAL A 95 7.32 -4.07 -0.03
CA VAL A 95 8.36 -3.60 -0.97
C VAL A 95 8.13 -2.14 -1.36
N THR A 96 6.90 -1.76 -1.68
CA THR A 96 6.59 -0.37 -2.07
C THR A 96 6.68 0.59 -0.91
N TRP A 97 6.36 0.15 0.31
CA TRP A 97 6.52 0.94 1.54
C TRP A 97 8.00 1.15 1.89
N PHE A 98 8.84 0.11 1.82
CA PHE A 98 10.30 0.23 2.04
C PHE A 98 10.99 1.15 1.03
N ALA A 99 10.51 1.19 -0.23
CA ALA A 99 11.00 2.12 -1.23
C ALA A 99 10.60 3.58 -0.94
N LEU A 100 9.49 3.80 -0.23
CA LEU A 100 8.99 5.13 0.12
C LEU A 100 9.59 5.66 1.42
N ALA A 101 9.80 4.80 2.43
CA ALA A 101 10.35 5.13 3.74
C ALA A 101 11.59 6.07 3.71
N PRO A 102 12.66 5.81 2.93
CA PRO A 102 13.83 6.69 2.91
C PRO A 102 13.55 8.07 2.30
N ARG A 103 12.46 8.23 1.54
CA ARG A 103 12.07 9.52 0.94
C ARG A 103 11.35 10.42 1.94
N THR A 104 10.66 9.85 2.92
CA THR A 104 9.92 10.58 3.95
C THR A 104 10.74 10.77 5.23
N MET A 105 11.74 9.93 5.47
CA MET A 105 12.63 10.02 6.63
C MET A 105 13.80 10.98 6.35
N LEU A 106 13.80 12.14 7.03
CA LEU A 106 14.96 13.04 7.08
C LEU A 106 15.95 12.60 8.16
N LEU A 107 16.40 11.34 8.11
CA LEU A 107 17.32 10.80 9.10
C LEU A 107 18.73 11.39 8.89
N GLN A 108 19.23 12.07 9.92
CA GLN A 108 20.56 12.67 9.94
C GLN A 108 21.28 12.22 11.22
N ILE A 109 22.53 11.81 11.08
CA ILE A 109 23.40 11.43 12.21
C ILE A 109 24.55 12.43 12.24
N GLY A 110 24.58 13.27 13.28
CA GLY A 110 25.48 14.42 13.37
C GLY A 110 25.23 15.41 12.24
N THR A 111 26.25 15.64 11.40
CA THR A 111 26.17 16.54 10.24
C THR A 111 25.88 15.82 8.91
N ARG A 112 25.77 14.48 8.91
CA ARG A 112 25.63 13.69 7.68
C ARG A 112 24.23 13.10 7.57
N ARG A 113 23.59 13.31 6.43
CA ARG A 113 22.33 12.64 6.08
C ARG A 113 22.59 11.16 5.84
N VAL A 114 21.76 10.30 6.42
CA VAL A 114 21.85 8.85 6.22
C VAL A 114 21.47 8.54 4.77
N PRO A 115 22.27 7.77 4.02
CA PRO A 115 21.92 7.43 2.65
C PRO A 115 20.65 6.57 2.58
N ALA A 116 19.79 6.84 1.59
CA ALA A 116 18.53 6.13 1.41
C ALA A 116 18.68 4.60 1.35
N GLY A 117 19.78 4.10 0.77
CA GLY A 117 20.07 2.67 0.69
C GLY A 117 20.29 2.00 2.04
N TRP A 118 20.86 2.70 3.02
CA TRP A 118 21.03 2.18 4.39
C TRP A 118 19.69 2.01 5.10
N ILE A 119 18.81 3.01 4.94
CA ILE A 119 17.46 2.97 5.51
C ILE A 119 16.67 1.81 4.88
N ALA A 120 16.66 1.70 3.55
CA ALA A 120 15.98 0.60 2.87
C ALA A 120 16.58 -0.77 3.27
N GLY A 121 17.91 -0.88 3.31
CA GLY A 121 18.60 -2.11 3.73
C GLY A 121 18.25 -2.53 5.16
N ALA A 122 18.16 -1.57 6.09
CA ALA A 122 17.75 -1.83 7.47
C ALA A 122 16.30 -2.35 7.57
N HIS A 123 15.39 -1.87 6.71
CA HIS A 123 14.02 -2.38 6.66
C HIS A 123 13.98 -3.82 6.12
N TYR A 124 14.67 -4.11 5.03
CA TYR A 124 14.73 -5.46 4.48
C TYR A 124 15.40 -6.45 5.45
N LEU A 125 16.49 -6.04 6.11
CA LEU A 125 17.16 -6.85 7.12
C LEU A 125 16.24 -7.14 8.30
N SER A 126 15.61 -6.10 8.86
CA SER A 126 14.63 -6.23 9.94
C SER A 126 13.49 -7.16 9.55
N TRP A 127 12.98 -7.02 8.32
CA TRP A 127 11.88 -7.85 7.82
C TRP A 127 12.28 -9.33 7.74
N VAL A 128 13.43 -9.66 7.16
CA VAL A 128 13.93 -11.04 7.07
C VAL A 128 14.18 -11.63 8.46
N VAL A 129 14.82 -10.88 9.37
CA VAL A 129 15.10 -11.33 10.74
C VAL A 129 13.80 -11.61 11.50
N LEU A 130 12.85 -10.68 11.48
CA LEU A 130 11.56 -10.85 12.16
C LEU A 130 10.77 -12.02 11.56
N SER A 131 10.75 -12.19 10.25
CA SER A 131 10.11 -13.34 9.61
C SER A 131 10.77 -14.66 10.02
N ALA A 132 12.11 -14.73 10.11
CA ALA A 132 12.80 -15.91 10.59
C ALA A 132 12.47 -16.23 12.06
N ILE A 133 12.42 -15.22 12.93
CA ILE A 133 12.01 -15.37 14.33
C ILE A 133 10.59 -15.93 14.40
N VAL A 134 9.64 -15.38 13.64
CA VAL A 134 8.25 -15.86 13.61
C VAL A 134 8.17 -17.31 13.13
N LEU A 135 8.93 -17.69 12.09
CA LEU A 135 8.95 -19.07 11.61
C LEU A 135 9.43 -20.05 12.69
N VAL A 136 10.57 -19.76 13.32
CA VAL A 136 11.11 -20.58 14.42
C VAL A 136 10.12 -20.68 15.59
N LEU A 137 9.51 -19.57 16.00
CA LEU A 137 8.52 -19.55 17.09
C LEU A 137 7.23 -20.29 16.73
N SER A 138 6.87 -20.36 15.45
CA SER A 138 5.68 -21.08 14.98
C SER A 138 5.87 -22.60 14.90
N GLY A 139 7.10 -23.09 15.12
CA GLY A 139 7.43 -24.51 15.04
C GLY A 139 7.77 -24.99 13.62
N ALA A 140 8.17 -24.09 12.73
CA ALA A 140 8.83 -24.43 11.46
C ALA A 140 10.34 -24.60 11.66
#